data_AF-A0AAN8RWV1-F1
#
_entry.id   AF-A0AAN8RWV1-F1
#
_cell.length_a   1.000
_cell.length_b   1.000
_cell.length_c   1.000
_cell.angle_alpha   90.00
_cell.angle_beta   90.00
_cell.angle_gamma   90.00
#
_symmetry.space_group_name_H-M   'P 1'
#
loop_
_entity.id
_entity.type
_entity.pdbx_description
1 polymer ?
#
loop_
_entity_poly.entity_id
_entity_poly.type
_entity_poly.pdbx_seq_one_letter_code
_entity_poly.pdbx_strand_id
1 'polypeptide(L)'
;MSDTIPDEDILLMLRLSYWIGAASPKYWHLPIISVLEKYTDLIIAQNYTLTPEDLTEHFGTPPSDIPSLLEKVSGGMEYIIGWPPVIVEYQALLPHPRNVGIVIPLFAVFLVVTTIAVALRMISRHRVGGGLRSFDWLTLAAHLMVVAYGGLAAHHSIALGPYEAWYDRSWNNVKEHFKV
;
A
#
# COMPACT_ATOMS: atom_id res chain seq x y z
N MET A 1 8.91 -18.74 19.98
CA MET A 1 7.81 -18.97 19.00
C MET A 1 8.13 -18.03 17.85
N SER A 2 8.13 -18.49 16.60
CA SER A 2 8.51 -17.63 15.48
C SER A 2 7.46 -16.52 15.35
N ASP A 3 7.83 -15.26 15.61
CA ASP A 3 6.95 -14.08 15.55
C ASP A 3 6.61 -13.70 14.09
N THR A 4 6.28 -14.69 13.27
CA THR A 4 6.11 -14.54 11.82
C THR A 4 4.80 -15.20 11.40
N ILE A 5 3.90 -14.41 10.84
CA ILE A 5 2.65 -14.88 10.23
C ILE A 5 3.00 -15.63 8.94
N PRO A 6 2.46 -16.84 8.69
CA PRO A 6 2.65 -17.55 7.42
C PRO A 6 2.23 -16.72 6.20
N ASP A 7 2.94 -16.87 5.08
CA ASP A 7 2.64 -16.13 3.84
C ASP A 7 1.21 -16.37 3.31
N GLU A 8 0.70 -17.59 3.48
CA GLU A 8 -0.68 -17.95 3.10
C GLU A 8 -1.72 -17.18 3.93
N ASP A 9 -1.46 -17.02 5.23
CA ASP A 9 -2.33 -16.26 6.13
C ASP A 9 -2.28 -14.77 5.80
N ILE A 10 -1.11 -14.22 5.47
CA ILE A 10 -0.96 -12.83 5.02
C ILE A 10 -1.81 -12.56 3.77
N LEU A 11 -1.76 -13.46 2.78
CA LEU A 11 -2.55 -13.32 1.56
C LEU A 11 -4.06 -13.40 1.83
N LEU A 12 -4.46 -14.28 2.75
CA LEU A 12 -5.84 -14.41 3.18
C LEU A 12 -6.32 -13.14 3.90
N MET A 13 -5.54 -12.63 4.86
CA MET A 13 -5.82 -11.37 5.57
C MET A 13 -5.95 -10.19 4.59
N LEU A 14 -5.07 -10.13 3.59
CA LEU A 14 -5.10 -9.09 2.55
C LEU A 14 -6.37 -9.19 1.68
N ARG A 15 -6.75 -10.39 1.24
CA ARG A 15 -7.96 -10.65 0.45
C ARG A 15 -9.23 -10.33 1.25
N LEU A 16 -9.28 -10.74 2.52
CA LEU A 16 -10.41 -10.47 3.40
C LEU A 16 -10.59 -8.98 3.65
N SER A 17 -9.48 -8.26 3.92
CA SER A 17 -9.47 -6.80 4.08
C SER A 17 -10.10 -6.11 2.86
N TYR A 18 -9.75 -6.53 1.64
CA TYR A 18 -10.33 -5.99 0.42
C TYR A 18 -11.85 -6.20 0.34
N TRP A 19 -12.34 -7.43 0.56
CA TRP A 19 -13.77 -7.72 0.45
C TRP A 19 -14.60 -7.07 1.56
N ILE A 20 -14.10 -7.06 2.79
CA ILE A 20 -14.76 -6.43 3.94
C ILE A 20 -14.81 -4.90 3.75
N GLY A 21 -13.72 -4.30 3.28
CA GLY A 21 -13.69 -2.89 2.89
C GLY A 21 -14.72 -2.55 1.82
N ALA A 22 -14.82 -3.38 0.78
CA ALA A 22 -15.80 -3.23 -0.29
C ALA A 22 -17.25 -3.35 0.19
N ALA A 23 -17.49 -4.29 1.11
CA ALA A 23 -18.80 -4.59 1.66
C ALA A 23 -19.28 -3.59 2.72
N SER A 24 -18.47 -2.59 3.08
CA SER A 24 -18.76 -1.66 4.17
C SER A 24 -19.00 -0.22 3.67
N PRO A 25 -20.04 0.03 2.84
CA PRO A 25 -20.24 1.33 2.21
C PRO A 25 -20.52 2.45 3.22
N LYS A 26 -20.97 2.18 4.45
CA LYS A 26 -21.14 3.20 5.50
C LYS A 26 -19.81 3.80 5.96
N TYR A 27 -18.72 3.03 5.88
CA TYR A 27 -17.39 3.40 6.33
C TYR A 27 -16.38 3.55 5.18
N TRP A 28 -16.89 3.81 3.97
CA TRP A 28 -16.12 3.97 2.72
C TRP A 28 -14.90 4.91 2.80
N HIS A 29 -14.93 5.90 3.70
CA HIS A 29 -13.89 6.90 3.89
C HIS A 29 -12.83 6.51 4.94
N LEU A 30 -13.10 5.51 5.79
CA LEU A 30 -12.16 5.05 6.81
C LEU A 30 -11.14 4.10 6.21
N PRO A 31 -9.91 4.05 6.76
CA PRO A 31 -8.98 2.96 6.48
C PRO A 31 -9.64 1.61 6.76
N ILE A 32 -9.37 0.62 5.91
CA ILE A 32 -9.97 -0.71 6.02
C ILE A 32 -9.64 -1.36 7.37
N ILE A 33 -8.46 -1.12 7.95
CA ILE A 33 -8.14 -1.61 9.30
C ILE A 33 -9.11 -1.08 10.36
N SER A 34 -9.53 0.19 10.27
CA SER A 34 -10.53 0.77 11.18
C SER A 34 -11.94 0.25 10.91
N VAL A 35 -12.22 -0.23 9.70
CA VAL A 35 -13.46 -0.96 9.40
C VAL A 35 -13.39 -2.33 10.08
N LEU A 36 -12.27 -3.04 9.99
CA LEU A 36 -12.06 -4.33 10.65
C LEU A 36 -12.16 -4.21 12.19
N GLU A 37 -11.65 -3.13 12.78
CA GLU A 37 -11.87 -2.83 14.21
C GLU A 37 -13.37 -2.76 14.56
N LYS A 38 -14.19 -2.13 13.71
CA LYS A 38 -15.65 -2.07 13.92
C LYS A 38 -16.33 -3.43 13.77
N TYR A 39 -15.85 -4.28 12.85
CA TYR A 39 -16.29 -5.68 12.79
C TYR A 39 -15.95 -6.40 14.09
N THR A 40 -14.71 -6.29 14.55
CA THR A 40 -14.23 -6.91 15.79
C THR A 40 -15.04 -6.46 17.00
N ASP A 41 -15.29 -5.16 17.15
CA ASP A 41 -16.11 -4.61 18.23
C ASP A 41 -17.53 -5.20 18.23
N LEU A 42 -18.16 -5.30 17.05
CA LEU A 42 -19.50 -5.86 16.93
C LEU A 42 -19.51 -7.37 17.21
N ILE A 43 -18.55 -8.11 16.66
CA ILE A 43 -18.38 -9.55 16.86
C ILE A 43 -18.22 -9.86 18.35
N ILE A 44 -17.38 -9.09 19.06
CA ILE A 44 -17.18 -9.25 20.50
C ILE A 44 -18.46 -8.88 21.26
N ALA A 45 -19.12 -7.77 20.91
CA ALA A 45 -20.35 -7.33 21.55
C ALA A 45 -21.51 -8.33 21.39
N GLN A 46 -21.56 -9.03 20.25
CA GLN A 46 -22.55 -10.06 19.93
C GLN A 46 -22.04 -11.48 20.28
N ASN A 47 -21.01 -11.62 21.10
CA ASN A 47 -20.49 -12.93 21.55
C ASN A 47 -20.22 -13.91 20.39
N TYR A 48 -19.57 -13.42 19.34
CA TYR A 48 -19.20 -14.16 18.13
C TYR A 48 -20.39 -14.70 17.32
N THR A 49 -21.61 -14.15 17.50
CA THR A 49 -22.76 -14.46 16.65
C THR A 49 -23.09 -13.26 15.77
N LEU A 50 -22.59 -13.28 14.53
CA LEU A 50 -22.88 -12.26 13.52
C LEU A 50 -23.85 -12.83 12.48
N THR A 51 -24.85 -12.04 12.09
CA THR A 51 -25.84 -12.41 11.07
C THR A 51 -25.69 -11.58 9.78
N PRO A 52 -26.20 -12.05 8.63
CA PRO A 52 -26.30 -11.26 7.41
C PRO A 52 -27.04 -9.92 7.60
N GLU A 53 -28.05 -9.89 8.45
CA GLU A 53 -28.84 -8.70 8.75
C GLU A 53 -27.99 -7.64 9.47
N ASP A 54 -27.11 -8.06 10.37
CA ASP A 54 -26.16 -7.17 11.06
C ASP A 54 -25.23 -6.46 10.07
N LEU A 55 -24.82 -7.13 8.98
CA LEU A 55 -24.00 -6.51 7.93
C LEU A 55 -24.73 -5.35 7.24
N THR A 56 -26.02 -5.54 6.98
CA THR A 56 -26.86 -4.51 6.37
C THR A 56 -27.04 -3.34 7.32
N GLU A 57 -27.39 -3.61 8.58
CA GLU A 57 -27.70 -2.58 9.58
C GLU A 57 -26.46 -1.78 10.00
N HIS A 58 -25.37 -2.46 10.34
CA HIS A 58 -24.20 -1.83 10.93
C HIS A 58 -23.19 -1.31 9.91
N PHE A 59 -23.05 -1.98 8.76
CA PHE A 59 -22.04 -1.67 7.74
C PHE A 59 -22.63 -1.13 6.43
N GLY A 60 -23.95 -1.24 6.25
CA GLY A 60 -24.66 -0.73 5.07
C GLY A 60 -24.56 -1.64 3.85
N THR A 61 -24.13 -2.88 4.00
CA THR A 61 -24.02 -3.84 2.89
C THR A 61 -25.40 -4.07 2.27
N PRO A 62 -25.58 -3.89 0.95
CA PRO A 62 -26.86 -4.21 0.31
C PRO A 62 -27.19 -5.71 0.47
N PRO A 63 -28.43 -6.08 0.84
CA PRO A 63 -28.80 -7.49 1.01
C PRO A 63 -28.58 -8.35 -0.23
N SER A 64 -28.68 -7.75 -1.43
CA SER A 64 -28.37 -8.40 -2.71
C SER A 64 -26.92 -8.83 -2.86
N ASP A 65 -26.00 -8.13 -2.19
CA ASP A 65 -24.57 -8.28 -2.37
C ASP A 65 -23.97 -9.23 -1.34
N ILE A 66 -24.69 -9.49 -0.24
CA ILE A 66 -24.26 -10.38 0.84
C ILE A 66 -23.97 -11.80 0.33
N PRO A 67 -24.82 -12.47 -0.47
CA PRO A 67 -24.50 -13.80 -0.97
C PRO A 67 -23.18 -13.83 -1.77
N SER A 68 -22.95 -12.81 -2.59
CA SER A 68 -21.70 -12.70 -3.37
C SER A 68 -20.49 -12.42 -2.47
N LEU A 69 -20.65 -11.61 -1.42
CA LEU A 69 -19.61 -11.40 -0.42
C LEU A 69 -19.23 -12.71 0.27
N LEU A 70 -20.21 -13.46 0.76
CA LEU A 70 -19.99 -14.72 1.47
C LEU A 70 -19.31 -15.77 0.59
N GLU A 71 -19.68 -15.84 -0.70
CA GLU A 71 -19.03 -16.69 -1.69
C GLU A 71 -17.56 -16.29 -1.91
N LYS A 72 -17.29 -14.98 -2.06
CA LYS A 72 -15.94 -14.47 -2.34
C LYS A 72 -14.99 -14.54 -1.14
N VAL A 73 -15.54 -14.53 0.06
CA VAL A 73 -14.81 -14.77 1.31
C VAL A 73 -14.51 -16.27 1.50
N SER A 74 -15.05 -17.17 0.67
CA SER A 74 -14.74 -18.62 0.59
C SER A 74 -15.00 -19.46 1.85
N GLY A 75 -15.13 -18.86 3.03
CA GLY A 75 -15.55 -19.49 4.29
C GLY A 75 -16.83 -18.90 4.88
N GLY A 76 -17.58 -18.10 4.10
CA GLY A 76 -18.86 -17.53 4.52
C GLY A 76 -18.77 -16.67 5.79
N MET A 77 -19.78 -16.77 6.65
CA MET A 77 -19.87 -15.96 7.87
C MET A 77 -18.81 -16.30 8.91
N GLU A 78 -18.38 -17.56 8.97
CA GLU A 78 -17.35 -18.01 9.91
C GLU A 78 -16.04 -17.24 9.73
N TYR A 79 -15.67 -16.94 8.48
CA TYR A 79 -14.47 -16.16 8.20
C TYR A 79 -14.64 -14.67 8.48
N ILE A 80 -15.83 -14.12 8.30
CA ILE A 80 -16.12 -12.73 8.69
C ILE A 80 -16.15 -12.60 10.21
N ILE A 81 -16.51 -13.66 10.95
CA ILE A 81 -16.47 -13.66 12.42
C ILE A 81 -15.05 -13.90 12.95
N GLY A 82 -14.31 -14.83 12.36
CA GLY A 82 -13.04 -15.30 12.90
C GLY A 82 -11.85 -14.42 12.56
N TRP A 83 -11.78 -13.89 11.32
CA TRP A 83 -10.58 -13.22 10.85
C TRP A 83 -10.43 -11.74 11.24
N PRO A 84 -11.48 -10.90 11.27
CA PRO A 84 -11.30 -9.50 11.66
C PRO A 84 -10.65 -9.31 13.03
N PRO A 85 -11.03 -10.06 14.10
CA PRO A 85 -10.33 -9.98 15.37
C PRO A 85 -8.85 -10.33 15.26
N VAL A 86 -8.52 -11.39 14.51
CA VAL A 86 -7.14 -11.84 14.29
C VAL A 86 -6.34 -10.78 13.53
N ILE A 87 -6.89 -10.19 12.47
CA ILE A 87 -6.22 -9.15 11.68
C ILE A 87 -5.93 -7.91 12.55
N VAL A 88 -6.89 -7.52 13.39
CA VAL A 88 -6.74 -6.38 14.31
C VAL A 88 -5.71 -6.66 15.41
N GLU A 89 -5.69 -7.87 15.97
CA GLU A 89 -4.71 -8.29 16.97
C GLU A 89 -3.28 -8.25 16.39
N TYR A 90 -3.11 -8.75 15.17
CA TYR A 90 -1.81 -8.84 14.51
C TYR A 90 -1.46 -7.63 13.63
N GLN A 91 -2.22 -6.53 13.71
CA GLN A 91 -2.05 -5.38 12.81
C GLN A 91 -0.63 -4.82 12.78
N ALA A 92 0.09 -4.85 13.91
CA ALA A 92 1.46 -4.35 14.02
C ALA A 92 2.51 -5.23 13.31
N LEU A 93 2.16 -6.49 13.02
CA LEU A 93 3.02 -7.46 12.34
C LEU A 93 2.66 -7.63 10.86
N LEU A 94 1.61 -6.96 10.39
CA LEU A 94 1.19 -7.07 9.00
C LEU A 94 2.24 -6.49 8.04
N PRO A 95 2.56 -7.20 6.95
CA PRO A 95 3.59 -6.75 6.02
C PRO A 95 3.06 -5.64 5.13
N HIS A 96 3.43 -4.41 5.43
CA HIS A 96 3.10 -3.29 4.56
C HIS A 96 4.06 -3.28 3.35
N PRO A 97 3.55 -3.44 2.11
CA PRO A 97 4.40 -3.58 0.93
C PRO A 97 5.23 -2.32 0.72
N ARG A 98 6.55 -2.49 0.80
CA ARG A 98 7.53 -1.45 0.53
C ARG A 98 8.21 -1.78 -0.79
N ASN A 99 7.97 -0.98 -1.84
CA ASN A 99 8.70 -1.09 -3.11
C ASN A 99 10.18 -0.65 -3.01
N VAL A 100 10.63 -0.33 -1.81
CA VAL A 100 11.99 0.09 -1.44
C VAL A 100 13.06 -0.87 -1.96
N GLY A 101 12.80 -2.18 -1.95
CA GLY A 101 13.75 -3.21 -2.39
C GLY A 101 14.10 -3.17 -3.89
N ILE A 102 13.24 -2.59 -4.73
CA ILE A 102 13.48 -2.45 -6.18
C ILE A 102 13.85 -1.00 -6.51
N VAL A 103 13.15 -0.03 -5.94
CA VAL A 103 13.29 1.39 -6.27
C VAL A 103 14.65 1.93 -5.84
N ILE A 104 15.14 1.59 -4.64
CA ILE A 104 16.43 2.10 -4.14
C ILE A 104 17.60 1.59 -4.99
N PRO A 105 17.76 0.28 -5.25
CA PRO A 105 18.85 -0.19 -6.09
C PRO A 105 18.82 0.40 -7.50
N LEU A 106 17.63 0.51 -8.10
CA LEU A 106 17.47 1.08 -9.43
C LEU A 106 17.90 2.56 -9.45
N PHE A 107 17.44 3.35 -8.48
CA PHE A 107 17.85 4.75 -8.33
C PHE A 107 19.37 4.86 -8.12
N ALA A 108 19.97 4.03 -7.28
CA ALA A 108 21.40 4.03 -7.04
C ALA A 108 22.21 3.73 -8.31
N VAL A 109 21.80 2.74 -9.11
CA VAL A 109 22.46 2.40 -10.38
C VAL A 109 22.37 3.56 -11.36
N PHE A 110 21.17 4.11 -11.57
CA PHE A 110 21.01 5.25 -12.47
C PHE A 110 21.77 6.48 -11.99
N LEU A 111 21.78 6.75 -10.68
CA LEU A 111 22.55 7.84 -10.07
C LEU A 111 24.05 7.70 -10.39
N VAL A 112 24.62 6.50 -10.21
CA VAL A 112 26.03 6.24 -10.50
C VAL A 112 26.32 6.43 -12.00
N VAL A 113 25.54 5.81 -12.88
CA VAL A 113 25.76 5.87 -14.33
C VAL A 113 25.62 7.30 -14.86
N THR A 114 24.56 8.01 -14.46
CA THR A 114 24.33 9.39 -14.89
C THR A 114 25.39 10.35 -14.34
N THR A 115 25.81 10.17 -13.09
CA THR A 115 26.89 10.97 -12.50
C THR A 115 28.22 10.75 -13.24
N ILE A 116 28.56 9.50 -13.57
CA ILE A 116 29.76 9.18 -14.38
C ILE A 116 29.66 9.85 -15.76
N ALA A 117 28.52 9.74 -16.45
CA ALA A 117 28.33 10.33 -17.77
C ALA A 117 28.48 11.85 -17.75
N VAL A 118 27.87 12.52 -16.76
CA VAL A 118 27.95 13.98 -16.58
C VAL A 118 29.37 14.41 -16.21
N ALA A 119 30.06 13.68 -15.33
CA ALA A 119 31.44 13.96 -14.95
C ALA A 119 32.39 13.81 -16.15
N LEU A 120 32.28 12.71 -16.90
CA LEU A 120 33.07 12.49 -18.12
C LEU A 120 32.81 13.56 -19.17
N ARG A 121 31.55 13.99 -19.34
CA ARG A 121 31.19 15.09 -20.24
C ARG A 121 31.87 16.39 -19.83
N MET A 122 31.83 16.75 -18.55
CA MET A 122 32.49 17.97 -18.04
C MET A 122 34.00 17.91 -18.17
N ILE A 123 34.63 16.77 -17.84
CA ILE A 123 36.08 16.57 -17.98
C ILE A 123 36.50 16.67 -19.44
N SER A 124 35.75 16.02 -20.34
CA SER A 124 35.98 16.07 -21.79
C SER A 124 35.92 17.51 -22.32
N ARG A 125 34.88 18.27 -21.95
CA ARG A 125 34.72 19.68 -22.31
C ARG A 125 35.85 20.55 -21.75
N HIS A 126 36.25 20.33 -20.51
CA HIS A 126 37.31 21.11 -19.87
C HIS A 126 38.68 20.86 -20.51
N ARG A 127 39.03 19.59 -20.79
CA ARG A 127 40.35 19.24 -21.35
C ARG A 127 40.45 19.45 -22.87
N VAL A 128 39.39 19.19 -23.62
CA VAL A 128 39.42 19.21 -25.11
C VAL A 128 38.80 20.49 -25.66
N GLY A 129 37.78 21.04 -24.99
CA GLY A 129 37.00 22.19 -25.47
C GLY A 129 37.52 23.57 -25.04
N GLY A 130 38.61 23.62 -24.27
CA GLY A 130 39.22 24.88 -23.81
C GLY A 130 38.44 25.61 -22.71
N GLY A 131 37.46 24.95 -22.08
CA GLY A 131 36.68 25.52 -20.97
C GLY A 131 35.23 25.02 -20.92
N LEU A 132 34.58 25.22 -19.78
CA LEU A 132 33.16 24.92 -19.58
C LEU A 132 32.32 26.07 -20.13
N ARG A 133 31.30 25.76 -20.93
CA ARG A 133 30.33 26.75 -21.43
C ARG A 133 29.09 26.79 -20.54
N SER A 134 28.28 27.83 -20.68
CA SER A 134 27.02 28.00 -19.95
C SER A 134 26.06 26.80 -20.08
N PHE A 135 26.07 26.11 -21.22
CA PHE A 135 25.27 24.89 -21.42
C PHE A 135 25.71 23.71 -20.53
N ASP A 136 27.00 23.62 -20.19
CA ASP A 136 27.51 22.54 -19.33
C ASP A 136 27.07 22.74 -17.87
N TRP A 137 27.01 23.99 -17.42
CA TRP A 137 26.42 24.35 -16.12
C TRP A 137 24.93 24.03 -16.04
N LEU A 138 24.19 24.27 -17.13
CA LEU A 138 22.77 23.88 -17.20
C LEU A 138 22.59 22.37 -17.13
N THR A 139 23.48 21.60 -17.76
CA THR A 139 23.48 20.12 -17.69
C THR A 139 23.75 19.64 -16.26
N LEU A 140 24.72 20.26 -15.56
CA LEU A 140 25.00 19.96 -14.17
C LEU A 140 23.81 20.31 -13.25
N ALA A 141 23.19 21.46 -13.44
CA ALA A 141 22.02 21.87 -12.67
C ALA A 141 20.83 20.92 -12.89
N ALA A 142 20.57 20.54 -14.14
CA ALA A 142 19.53 19.56 -14.48
C ALA A 142 19.80 18.20 -13.82
N HIS A 143 21.07 17.74 -13.84
CA HIS A 143 21.48 16.51 -13.15
C HIS A 143 21.18 16.60 -11.65
N LEU A 144 21.59 17.67 -10.97
CA LEU A 144 21.32 17.86 -9.54
C LEU A 144 19.82 17.88 -9.22
N MET A 145 18.99 18.49 -10.06
CA MET A 145 17.54 18.45 -9.89
C MET A 145 16.97 17.04 -10.02
N VAL A 146 17.45 16.25 -10.99
CA VAL A 146 17.03 14.86 -11.16
C VAL A 146 17.44 14.01 -9.95
N VAL A 147 18.65 14.21 -9.42
CA VAL A 147 19.12 13.52 -8.21
C VAL A 147 18.24 13.88 -7.01
N ALA A 148 17.94 15.18 -6.82
CA ALA A 148 17.08 15.63 -5.74
C ALA A 148 15.66 15.04 -5.84
N TYR A 149 15.08 15.04 -7.05
CA TYR A 149 13.77 14.46 -7.29
C TYR A 149 13.75 12.94 -7.06
N GLY A 150 14.76 12.22 -7.54
CA GLY A 150 14.85 10.78 -7.32
C GLY A 150 15.08 10.42 -5.84
N GLY A 151 15.84 11.24 -5.11
CA GLY A 151 15.98 11.12 -3.66
C GLY A 151 14.65 11.34 -2.93
N LEU A 152 13.87 12.35 -3.34
CA LEU A 152 12.52 12.57 -2.82
C LEU A 152 11.59 11.40 -3.11
N ALA A 153 11.63 10.84 -4.33
CA ALA A 153 10.81 9.69 -4.71
C ALA A 153 11.17 8.44 -3.90
N ALA A 154 12.46 8.18 -3.66
CA ALA A 154 12.91 7.09 -2.80
C ALA A 154 12.46 7.30 -1.34
N HIS A 155 12.57 8.52 -0.82
CA HIS A 155 12.06 8.87 0.51
C HIS A 155 10.55 8.68 0.61
N HIS A 156 9.78 9.14 -0.38
CA HIS A 156 8.34 8.90 -0.45
C HIS A 156 8.02 7.39 -0.49
N SER A 157 8.76 6.59 -1.25
CA SER A 157 8.53 5.13 -1.28
C SER A 157 8.77 4.46 0.07
N ILE A 158 9.74 4.93 0.86
CA ILE A 158 10.00 4.44 2.23
C ILE A 158 8.90 4.91 3.18
N ALA A 159 8.53 6.19 3.13
CA ALA A 159 7.56 6.80 4.03
C ALA A 159 6.12 6.37 3.74
N LEU A 160 5.78 6.08 2.47
CA LEU A 160 4.44 5.74 2.03
C LEU A 160 4.20 4.23 1.87
N GLY A 161 5.24 3.40 1.79
CA GLY A 161 5.09 1.94 1.73
C GLY A 161 4.22 1.33 2.86
N PRO A 162 4.22 1.89 4.08
CA PRO A 162 3.25 1.55 5.13
C PRO A 162 1.75 1.79 4.80
N TYR A 163 1.42 2.39 3.65
CA TYR A 163 0.04 2.72 3.25
C TYR A 163 -0.39 2.07 1.93
N GLU A 164 0.36 1.09 1.44
CA GLU A 164 0.08 0.44 0.15
C GLU A 164 -0.77 -0.83 0.24
N ALA A 165 -0.84 -1.48 1.41
CA ALA A 165 -1.69 -2.66 1.56
C ALA A 165 -3.18 -2.29 1.58
N TRP A 166 -4.06 -3.25 1.28
CA TRP A 166 -5.50 -3.00 1.29
C TRP A 166 -6.00 -2.55 2.66
N TYR A 167 -5.49 -3.12 3.76
CA TYR A 167 -5.89 -2.76 5.11
C TYR A 167 -5.47 -1.33 5.51
N ASP A 168 -4.44 -0.75 4.88
CA ASP A 168 -3.99 0.62 5.17
C ASP A 168 -4.76 1.70 4.40
N ARG A 169 -5.52 1.28 3.37
CA ARG A 169 -6.23 2.19 2.45
C ARG A 169 -7.70 2.28 2.82
N SER A 170 -8.33 3.41 2.51
CA SER A 170 -9.79 3.52 2.52
C SER A 170 -10.38 2.96 1.23
N TRP A 171 -11.64 2.56 1.27
CA TRP A 171 -12.33 2.05 0.08
C TRP A 171 -12.39 3.10 -1.05
N ASN A 172 -12.42 4.40 -0.71
CA ASN A 172 -12.24 5.48 -1.68
C ASN A 172 -10.95 5.36 -2.47
N ASN A 173 -9.84 5.27 -1.74
CA ASN A 173 -8.52 5.21 -2.34
C ASN A 173 -8.44 3.98 -3.25
N VAL A 174 -9.01 2.85 -2.81
CA VAL A 174 -9.07 1.63 -3.61
C VAL A 174 -9.91 1.83 -4.88
N LYS A 175 -11.14 2.32 -4.75
CA LYS A 175 -12.09 2.52 -5.86
C LYS A 175 -11.58 3.50 -6.92
N GLU A 176 -10.88 4.56 -6.52
CA GLU A 176 -10.31 5.54 -7.44
C GLU A 176 -9.26 4.94 -8.37
N HIS A 177 -8.46 3.98 -7.89
CA HIS A 177 -7.48 3.28 -8.71
C HIS A 177 -8.10 2.34 -9.76
N PHE A 178 -9.38 1.98 -9.63
CA PHE A 178 -10.11 1.15 -10.59
C PHE A 178 -10.88 1.93 -11.65
N LYS A 179 -10.92 3.27 -11.57
CA LYS A 179 -11.46 4.11 -12.65
C LYS A 179 -10.40 4.24 -13.77
N VAL A 180 -10.20 3.16 -14.52
CA VAL A 180 -9.46 3.16 -15.79
C VAL A 180 -10.45 3.02 -16.93
#